data_AF-A0A7C4AQL4-F1
#
_entry.id   AF-A0A7C4AQL4-F1
#
_cell.length_a   1.000
_cell.length_b   1.000
_cell.length_c   1.000
_cell.angle_alpha   90.00
_cell.angle_beta   90.00
_cell.angle_gamma   90.00
#
_symmetry.space_group_name_H-M   'P 1'
#
loop_
_entity.id
_entity.type
_entity.pdbx_description
1 polymer ?
#
loop_
_entity_poly.entity_id
_entity_poly.type
_entity_poly.pdbx_seq_one_letter_code
_entity_poly.pdbx_strand_id
1 'polypeptide(L)'
;MMDMVYGVMGTGLLAIAAINGLLMLETIGRKPTRGGFRRAHKWLGRLYVVVFAFLFMAMFPRIAYLEGMPPTTLCHLISGLSLLPFVVAKVLAGMRYKQLHASLPTLGFMVIYFTYMTILTSGFYVVFFKPMS
;
A
#
# COMPACT_ATOMS: atom_id res chain seq x y z
N MET A 1 -13.51 7.96 -17.00
CA MET A 1 -12.96 8.96 -16.06
C MET A 1 -12.60 8.34 -14.71
N MET A 2 -13.52 7.63 -14.03
CA MET A 2 -13.25 6.99 -12.73
C MET A 2 -12.06 6.01 -12.73
N ASP A 3 -11.91 5.19 -13.78
CA ASP A 3 -10.78 4.25 -13.89
C ASP A 3 -9.41 4.96 -13.92
N MET A 4 -9.33 6.11 -14.58
CA MET A 4 -8.12 6.93 -14.63
C MET A 4 -7.81 7.51 -13.25
N VAL A 5 -8.83 7.95 -12.51
CA VAL A 5 -8.67 8.44 -11.14
C VAL A 5 -8.15 7.32 -10.23
N TYR A 6 -8.72 6.11 -10.28
CA TYR A 6 -8.23 4.98 -9.49
C TYR A 6 -6.81 4.56 -9.87
N GLY A 7 -6.47 4.60 -11.17
CA GLY A 7 -5.12 4.33 -11.66
C GLY A 7 -4.09 5.33 -11.11
N VAL A 8 -4.41 6.63 -11.17
CA VAL A 8 -3.55 7.70 -10.62
C VAL A 8 -3.43 7.61 -9.10
N MET A 9 -4.52 7.30 -8.40
CA MET A 9 -4.48 7.10 -6.95
C MET A 9 -3.66 5.86 -6.57
N GLY A 10 -3.77 4.78 -7.35
CA GLY A 10 -2.97 3.56 -7.16
C GLY A 10 -1.48 3.82 -7.36
N THR A 11 -1.07 4.43 -8.47
CA THR A 11 0.35 4.77 -8.70
C THR A 11 0.86 5.77 -7.67
N GLY A 12 0.05 6.75 -7.27
CA GLY A 12 0.33 7.66 -6.18
C GLY A 12 0.56 6.94 -4.85
N LEU A 13 -0.24 5.92 -4.54
CA LEU A 13 -0.08 5.10 -3.34
C LEU A 13 1.28 4.40 -3.28
N LEU A 14 1.78 3.88 -4.42
CA LEU A 14 3.13 3.29 -4.49
C LEU A 14 4.24 4.32 -4.34
N ALA A 15 4.10 5.49 -4.96
CA ALA A 15 5.06 6.58 -4.78
C ALA A 15 5.16 6.98 -3.31
N ILE A 16 4.00 7.12 -2.63
CA ILE A 16 3.93 7.38 -1.19
C ILE A 16 4.62 6.25 -0.41
N ALA A 17 4.34 4.98 -0.72
CA ALA A 17 4.94 3.84 -0.05
C ALA A 17 6.48 3.84 -0.19
N ALA A 18 7.00 4.05 -1.40
CA ALA A 18 8.41 4.09 -1.70
C ALA A 18 9.13 5.25 -0.99
N ILE A 19 8.61 6.47 -1.11
CA ILE A 19 9.16 7.65 -0.42
C ILE A 19 9.13 7.42 1.08
N ASN A 20 8.05 6.86 1.63
CA ASN A 20 7.95 6.58 3.05
C ASN A 20 8.95 5.51 3.52
N GLY A 21 9.27 4.54 2.66
CA GLY A 21 10.36 3.57 2.87
C GLY A 21 11.73 4.22 2.87
N LEU A 22 12.01 5.12 1.93
CA LEU A 22 13.27 5.88 1.91
C LEU A 22 13.44 6.73 3.17
N LEU A 23 12.38 7.44 3.59
CA LEU A 23 12.38 8.21 4.84
C LEU A 23 12.66 7.33 6.06
N MET A 24 12.16 6.09 6.06
CA MET A 24 12.42 5.11 7.14
C MET A 24 13.90 4.69 7.16
N LEU A 25 14.48 4.34 6.01
CA LEU A 25 15.91 3.97 5.92
C LEU A 25 16.82 5.12 6.38
N GLU A 26 16.50 6.33 5.94
CA GLU A 26 17.23 7.54 6.33
C GLU A 26 17.18 7.81 7.85
N THR A 27 16.09 7.41 8.51
CA THR A 27 15.97 7.53 9.97
C THR A 27 16.70 6.45 10.77
N ILE A 28 16.94 5.26 10.19
CA ILE A 28 17.65 4.17 10.86
C ILE A 28 19.16 4.47 10.93
N GLY A 29 19.72 5.08 9.88
CA GLY A 29 21.16 5.35 9.76
C GLY A 29 21.66 6.65 10.40
N ARG A 30 20.79 7.51 10.96
CA ARG A 30 21.16 8.86 11.44
C ARG A 30 21.00 9.04 12.94
N LYS A 31 21.94 9.77 13.54
CA LYS A 31 21.83 10.31 14.91
C LYS A 31 20.58 11.23 15.01
N PRO A 32 19.89 11.28 16.17
CA PRO A 32 18.52 11.80 16.32
C PRO A 32 18.31 13.32 16.08
N THR A 33 19.28 14.03 15.49
CA THR A 33 19.28 15.49 15.33
C THR A 33 18.32 16.02 14.26
N ARG A 34 17.82 15.19 13.33
CA ARG A 34 16.89 15.61 12.28
C ARG A 34 15.46 15.11 12.52
N GLY A 35 14.76 15.72 13.48
CA GLY A 35 13.34 15.43 13.78
C GLY A 35 12.35 15.66 12.61
N GLY A 36 12.78 16.35 11.54
CA GLY A 36 12.01 16.56 10.31
C GLY A 36 11.68 15.25 9.57
N PHE A 37 12.67 14.39 9.33
CA PHE A 37 12.48 13.13 8.59
C PHE A 37 11.52 12.18 9.31
N ARG A 38 11.64 12.09 10.64
CA ARG A 38 10.72 11.27 11.46
C ARG A 38 9.29 11.81 11.43
N ARG A 39 9.10 13.13 11.43
CA ARG A 39 7.77 13.75 11.26
C ARG A 39 7.21 13.50 9.86
N ALA A 40 8.03 13.65 8.82
CA ALA A 40 7.64 13.37 7.44
C ALA A 40 7.21 11.90 7.26
N HIS A 41 8.00 10.95 7.77
CA HIS A 41 7.64 9.51 7.74
C HIS A 41 6.29 9.23 8.41
N LYS A 42 6.02 9.84 9.57
CA LYS A 42 4.75 9.68 10.27
C LYS A 42 3.56 10.23 9.47
N TRP A 43 3.69 11.44 8.93
CA TRP A 43 2.63 12.06 8.15
C TRP A 43 2.37 11.31 6.84
N LEU A 44 3.43 10.95 6.13
CA LEU A 44 3.33 10.21 4.88
C LEU A 44 2.78 8.80 5.09
N GLY A 45 3.14 8.14 6.19
CA GLY A 45 2.54 6.87 6.60
C GLY A 45 1.04 6.99 6.92
N ARG A 46 0.59 8.07 7.57
CA ARG A 46 -0.85 8.31 7.79
C ARG A 46 -1.59 8.56 6.49
N LEU A 47 -1.01 9.36 5.60
CA LEU A 47 -1.58 9.61 4.27
C LEU A 47 -1.74 8.31 3.49
N TYR A 48 -0.70 7.46 3.49
CA TYR A 48 -0.77 6.13 2.89
C TYR A 48 -1.96 5.33 3.43
N VAL A 49 -2.14 5.26 4.76
CA VAL A 49 -3.24 4.50 5.38
C VAL A 49 -4.60 5.03 4.96
N VAL A 50 -4.78 6.36 4.92
CA VAL A 50 -6.05 6.97 4.50
C VAL A 50 -6.37 6.66 3.03
N VAL A 51 -5.40 6.85 2.13
CA VAL A 51 -5.58 6.58 0.70
C VAL A 51 -5.81 5.08 0.46
N PHE A 52 -5.04 4.21 1.12
CA PHE A 52 -5.23 2.77 1.06
C PHE A 52 -6.63 2.37 1.53
N ALA A 53 -7.08 2.86 2.70
CA ALA A 53 -8.41 2.54 3.22
C ALA A 53 -9.53 2.97 2.26
N PHE A 54 -9.40 4.16 1.65
CA PHE A 54 -10.36 4.62 0.65
C PHE A 54 -10.41 3.69 -0.58
N LEU A 55 -9.26 3.36 -1.16
CA LEU A 55 -9.18 2.47 -2.32
C LEU A 55 -9.65 1.05 -2.00
N PHE A 56 -9.31 0.57 -0.81
CA PHE A 56 -9.71 -0.74 -0.31
C PHE A 56 -11.24 -0.83 -0.14
N MET A 57 -11.87 0.17 0.45
CA MET A 57 -13.33 0.23 0.58
C MET A 57 -14.03 0.30 -0.79
N ALA A 58 -13.43 0.97 -1.77
CA ALA A 58 -13.94 1.03 -3.14
C ALA A 58 -13.90 -0.33 -3.88
N MET A 59 -13.09 -1.30 -3.42
CA MET A 59 -13.05 -2.64 -4.01
C MET A 59 -14.20 -3.54 -3.54
N PHE A 60 -14.74 -3.36 -2.33
CA PHE A 60 -15.72 -4.29 -1.74
C PHE A 60 -16.96 -4.57 -2.61
N PRO A 61 -17.60 -3.57 -3.24
CA PRO A 61 -18.75 -3.83 -4.10
C PRO A 61 -18.43 -4.76 -5.28
N ARG A 62 -17.16 -4.82 -5.70
CA ARG A 62 -16.72 -5.67 -6.82
C ARG A 62 -16.47 -7.12 -6.40
N ILE A 63 -16.36 -7.40 -5.10
CA ILE A 63 -16.19 -8.75 -4.54
C ILE A 63 -17.49 -9.57 -4.68
N ALA A 64 -18.65 -8.93 -4.84
CA ALA A 64 -19.90 -9.65 -5.07
C ALA A 64 -19.96 -10.42 -6.41
N TYR A 65 -19.05 -10.10 -7.34
CA TYR A 65 -19.04 -10.65 -8.71
C TYR A 65 -17.83 -11.58 -8.96
N LEU A 66 -17.42 -12.36 -7.96
CA LEU A 66 -16.21 -13.20 -8.04
C LEU A 66 -16.29 -14.34 -9.05
N GLU A 67 -17.49 -14.83 -9.37
CA GLU A 67 -17.66 -15.93 -10.32
C GLU A 67 -17.24 -15.52 -11.74
N GLY A 68 -16.37 -16.33 -12.36
CA GLY A 68 -15.88 -16.10 -13.72
C GLY A 68 -14.79 -15.02 -13.85
N MET A 69 -14.23 -14.52 -12.74
CA MET A 69 -13.18 -13.50 -12.81
C MET A 69 -11.86 -14.06 -13.38
N PRO A 70 -11.13 -13.27 -14.20
CA PRO A 70 -9.80 -13.63 -14.66
C PRO A 70 -8.83 -13.85 -13.47
N PRO A 71 -7.85 -14.76 -13.58
CA PRO A 71 -6.84 -15.00 -12.53
C PRO A 71 -6.11 -13.73 -12.07
N THR A 72 -5.90 -12.77 -12.97
CA THR A 72 -5.26 -11.48 -12.66
C THR A 72 -6.06 -10.66 -11.64
N THR A 73 -7.40 -10.69 -11.72
CA THR A 73 -8.30 -10.01 -10.79
C THR A 73 -8.25 -10.67 -9.41
N LEU A 74 -8.18 -12.00 -9.38
CA LEU A 74 -8.01 -12.75 -8.14
C LEU A 74 -6.66 -12.42 -7.48
N CYS A 75 -5.56 -12.35 -8.25
CA CYS A 75 -4.26 -11.92 -7.73
C CYS A 75 -4.28 -10.48 -7.19
N HIS A 76 -4.97 -9.56 -7.87
CA HIS A 76 -5.16 -8.19 -7.39
C HIS A 76 -5.91 -8.15 -6.05
N LEU A 77 -7.00 -8.91 -5.94
CA LEU A 77 -7.77 -9.01 -4.70
C LEU A 77 -6.94 -9.61 -3.56
N ILE A 78 -6.26 -10.73 -3.80
CA ILE A 78 -5.42 -11.40 -2.79
C ILE A 78 -4.31 -10.46 -2.31
N SER A 79 -3.60 -9.79 -3.22
CA SER A 79 -2.54 -8.86 -2.83
C SER A 79 -3.08 -7.64 -2.06
N GLY A 80 -4.22 -7.08 -2.49
CA GLY A 80 -4.88 -5.97 -1.81
C GLY A 80 -5.39 -6.33 -0.42
N LEU A 81 -6.00 -7.52 -0.26
CA LEU A 81 -6.39 -8.06 1.06
C LEU A 81 -5.18 -8.32 1.95
N SER A 82 -4.10 -8.84 1.38
CA SER A 82 -2.86 -9.13 2.11
C SER A 82 -2.19 -7.87 2.65
N LEU A 83 -2.36 -6.70 2.03
CA LEU A 83 -1.83 -5.44 2.55
C LEU A 83 -2.39 -5.07 3.92
N LEU A 84 -3.66 -5.38 4.18
CA LEU A 84 -4.35 -4.98 5.41
C LEU A 84 -3.61 -5.47 6.68
N PRO A 85 -3.32 -6.77 6.86
CA PRO A 85 -2.58 -7.22 8.04
C PRO A 85 -1.18 -6.63 8.16
N PHE A 86 -0.46 -6.39 7.05
CA PHE A 86 0.87 -5.76 7.11
C PHE A 86 0.82 -4.30 7.55
N VAL A 87 -0.14 -3.54 7.03
CA VAL A 87 -0.35 -2.14 7.42
C VAL A 87 -0.74 -2.06 8.89
N VAL A 88 -1.68 -2.90 9.33
CA VAL A 88 -2.10 -2.96 10.74
C VAL A 88 -0.92 -3.35 11.64
N ALA A 89 -0.18 -4.40 11.29
CA ALA A 89 0.99 -4.84 12.05
C ALA A 89 2.05 -3.74 12.17
N LYS A 90 2.33 -3.01 11.09
CA LYS A 90 3.29 -1.89 11.10
C LYS A 90 2.83 -0.75 12.01
N VAL A 91 1.55 -0.38 11.95
CA VAL A 91 0.97 0.67 12.80
C VAL A 91 1.01 0.25 14.28
N LEU A 92 0.59 -0.98 14.60
CA LEU A 92 0.62 -1.51 15.96
C LEU A 92 2.04 -1.61 16.52
N ALA A 93 2.99 -2.10 15.71
CA ALA A 93 4.40 -2.16 16.09
C ALA A 93 4.96 -0.77 16.40
N GLY A 94 4.62 0.25 15.60
CA GLY A 94 5.09 1.62 15.81
C GLY A 94 4.40 2.37 16.95
N MET A 95 3.21 1.94 17.38
CA MET A 95 2.43 2.61 18.43
C MET A 95 2.57 1.95 19.80
N ARG A 96 2.48 0.62 19.87
CA ARG A 96 2.23 -0.11 21.12
C ARG A 96 3.29 -1.15 21.43
N TYR A 97 3.83 -1.83 20.42
CA TYR A 97 4.73 -2.98 20.63
C TYR A 97 6.19 -2.62 20.35
N LYS A 98 6.84 -1.94 21.32
CA LYS A 98 8.26 -1.53 21.23
C LYS A 98 9.21 -2.69 20.91
N GLN A 99 8.89 -3.89 21.39
CA GLN A 99 9.62 -5.14 21.10
C GLN A 99 9.66 -5.52 19.62
N LEU A 100 8.69 -5.05 18.81
CA LEU A 100 8.64 -5.28 17.36
C LEU A 100 9.30 -4.15 16.55
N HIS A 101 9.92 -3.16 17.20
CA HIS A 101 10.56 -2.04 16.49
C HIS A 101 11.67 -2.49 15.53
N ALA A 102 12.41 -3.55 15.89
CA ALA A 102 13.44 -4.13 15.03
C ALA A 102 12.86 -4.68 13.71
N SER A 103 11.59 -5.09 13.71
CA SER A 103 10.89 -5.64 12.54
C SER A 103 10.17 -4.58 11.70
N LEU A 104 10.12 -3.32 12.16
CA LEU A 104 9.48 -2.21 11.42
C LEU A 104 10.03 -2.02 9.99
N PRO A 105 11.35 -2.16 9.74
CA PRO A 105 11.87 -2.05 8.39
C PRO A 105 11.33 -3.15 7.48
N THR A 106 11.35 -4.39 7.95
CA THR A 106 10.82 -5.55 7.23
C THR A 106 9.33 -5.39 6.94
N LEU A 107 8.52 -4.98 7.93
CA LEU A 107 7.10 -4.68 7.73
C LEU A 107 6.90 -3.54 6.72
N GLY A 108 7.77 -2.54 6.74
CA GLY A 108 7.77 -1.46 5.76
C GLY A 108 8.02 -1.95 4.34
N PHE A 109 9.00 -2.83 4.14
CA PHE A 109 9.27 -3.45 2.84
C PHE A 109 8.13 -4.34 2.37
N MET A 110 7.50 -5.12 3.27
CA MET A 110 6.33 -5.93 2.93
C MET A 110 5.18 -5.04 2.43
N VAL A 111 4.90 -3.92 3.11
CA VAL A 111 3.89 -2.97 2.63
C VAL A 111 4.23 -2.46 1.22
N ILE A 112 5.47 -2.06 0.95
CA ILE A 112 5.87 -1.59 -0.39
C ILE A 112 5.71 -2.69 -1.44
N TYR A 113 6.19 -3.90 -1.15
CA TYR A 113 6.14 -5.05 -2.05
C TYR A 113 4.70 -5.41 -2.41
N PHE A 114 3.81 -5.56 -1.42
CA PHE A 114 2.42 -5.88 -1.71
C PHE A 114 1.68 -4.73 -2.40
N THR A 115 2.02 -3.46 -2.10
CA THR A 115 1.48 -2.29 -2.83
C THR A 115 1.85 -2.36 -4.31
N TYR A 116 3.11 -2.67 -4.60
CA TYR A 116 3.60 -2.84 -5.95
C TYR A 116 2.87 -3.99 -6.66
N MET A 117 2.71 -5.15 -6.01
CA MET A 117 1.99 -6.29 -6.58
C MET A 117 0.52 -5.97 -6.87
N THR A 118 -0.16 -5.25 -5.98
CA THR A 118 -1.54 -4.80 -6.19
C THR A 118 -1.64 -3.87 -7.40
N ILE A 119 -0.70 -2.95 -7.59
CA ILE A 119 -0.74 -2.06 -8.76
C ILE A 119 -0.38 -2.79 -10.04
N LEU A 120 0.63 -3.65 -10.02
CA LEU A 120 1.04 -4.45 -11.17
C LEU A 120 -0.14 -5.26 -11.70
N THR A 121 -0.82 -5.99 -10.82
CA THR A 121 -2.00 -6.80 -11.15
C THR A 121 -3.20 -5.95 -11.60
N SER A 122 -3.35 -4.72 -11.09
CA SER A 122 -4.37 -3.78 -11.57
C SER A 122 -4.08 -3.22 -12.97
N GLY A 123 -2.80 -2.96 -13.29
CA GLY A 123 -2.37 -2.47 -14.60
C GLY A 123 -2.60 -3.52 -15.69
N PHE A 124 -2.33 -4.79 -15.40
CA PHE A 124 -2.67 -5.90 -16.28
C PHE A 124 -4.18 -6.00 -16.56
N TYR A 125 -5.03 -5.74 -15.56
CA TYR A 125 -6.49 -5.74 -15.73
C TYR A 125 -6.95 -4.63 -16.69
N VAL A 126 -6.47 -3.40 -16.53
CA VAL A 126 -6.87 -2.26 -17.36
C VAL A 126 -6.36 -2.36 -18.79
N VAL A 127 -5.17 -2.92 -19.02
CA VAL A 127 -4.54 -2.98 -20.35
C VAL A 127 -4.99 -4.18 -21.19
N PHE A 128 -5.28 -5.33 -20.57
CA PHE A 128 -5.55 -6.58 -21.32
C PHE A 128 -6.99 -7.10 -21.23
N PHE A 129 -7.76 -6.72 -20.20
CA PHE A 129 -9.07 -7.33 -19.93
C PHE A 129 -10.23 -6.34 -19.86
N LYS A 130 -9.99 -5.05 -20.09
CA LYS A 130 -11.09 -4.12 -20.35
C LYS A 130 -11.67 -4.48 -21.71
N PRO A 131 -12.93 -4.97 -21.82
CA PRO A 131 -13.55 -5.08 -23.14
C PRO A 131 -13.52 -3.68 -23.75
N MET A 132 -12.97 -3.57 -24.96
CA MET A 132 -13.18 -2.38 -25.77
C MET A 132 -14.67 -2.31 -26.03
N SER A 133 -15.38 -1.51 -25.23
CA SER A 133 -16.74 -1.05 -25.54
C SER A 133 -16.66 -0.03 -26.66
#